data_AF-A0A7S2T0P5-F1
#
_entry.id   AF-A0A7S2T0P5-F1
#
_cell.length_a   1.000
_cell.length_b   1.000
_cell.length_c   1.000
_cell.angle_alpha   90.00
_cell.angle_beta   90.00
_cell.angle_gamma   90.00
#
_symmetry.space_group_name_H-M   'P 1'
#
loop_
_entity.id
_entity.type
_entity.pdbx_description
1 polymer ?
#
loop_
_entity_poly.entity_id
_entity_poly.type
_entity_poly.pdbx_seq_one_letter_code
_entity_poly.pdbx_strand_id
1 'polypeptide(L)'
;GELGGDQMRWLEREIRESEGLGENVVVFSHIPISPSAVSWGCGPMCLAWDYDVLLDLLRRSRCVKAFFAGHDHAGGFHSERAYDAKLRAAAGRGGARILHHVTVEGVIETPVGSTAFATLEFHGRGILLRGRGRIRTRWLPFR
;
A
#
# COMPACT_ATOMS: atom_id res chain seq x y z
N GLY A 1 -6.27 -10.39 -11.92
CA GLY A 1 -4.83 -10.61 -11.69
C GLY A 1 -4.70 -11.20 -10.32
N GLU A 2 -4.39 -12.49 -10.26
CA GLU A 2 -4.27 -13.27 -9.04
C GLU A 2 -2.80 -13.45 -8.68
N LEU A 3 -2.45 -13.46 -7.40
CA LEU A 3 -1.12 -13.88 -6.96
C LEU A 3 -1.12 -15.40 -6.81
N GLY A 4 -0.37 -16.07 -7.68
CA GLY A 4 -0.21 -17.52 -7.58
C GLY A 4 0.36 -17.94 -6.22
N GLY A 5 0.04 -19.15 -5.76
CA GLY A 5 0.44 -19.63 -4.42
C GLY A 5 1.95 -19.56 -4.15
N ASP A 6 2.79 -19.74 -5.17
CA ASP A 6 4.24 -19.57 -5.05
C ASP A 6 4.65 -18.12 -4.77
N GLN A 7 4.01 -17.15 -5.43
CA GLN A 7 4.26 -15.73 -5.19
C GLN A 7 3.85 -15.33 -3.78
N MET A 8 2.71 -15.85 -3.30
CA MET A 8 2.24 -15.56 -1.94
C MET A 8 3.19 -16.13 -0.88
N ARG A 9 3.63 -17.38 -1.04
CA ARG A 9 4.62 -18.01 -0.14
C ARG A 9 5.96 -17.28 -0.15
N TRP A 10 6.42 -16.88 -1.33
CA TRP A 10 7.62 -16.08 -1.49
C TRP A 10 7.50 -14.76 -0.73
N LEU A 11 6.43 -13.99 -1.00
CA LEU A 11 6.22 -12.69 -0.37
C LEU A 11 6.11 -12.80 1.16
N GLU A 12 5.39 -13.81 1.66
CA GLU A 12 5.27 -14.05 3.09
C GLU A 12 6.64 -14.34 3.73
N ARG A 13 7.51 -15.10 3.05
CA ARG A 13 8.87 -15.37 3.53
C ARG A 13 9.71 -14.08 3.60
N GLU A 14 9.74 -13.29 2.53
CA GLU A 14 10.52 -12.03 2.49
C GLU A 14 10.05 -11.07 3.60
N ILE A 15 8.72 -10.94 3.79
CA ILE A 15 8.15 -10.09 4.84
C ILE A 15 8.55 -10.57 6.24
N ARG A 16 8.57 -11.88 6.48
CA ARG A 16 8.98 -12.48 7.77
C ARG A 16 10.47 -12.24 8.04
N GLU A 17 11.31 -12.41 7.03
CA GLU A 17 12.76 -12.15 7.14
C GLU A 17 13.03 -10.67 7.46
N SER A 18 12.43 -9.74 6.71
CA SER A 18 12.52 -8.30 6.98
C SER A 18 11.98 -7.91 8.36
N GLU A 19 10.92 -8.58 8.85
CA GLU A 19 10.40 -8.35 10.20
C GLU A 19 11.42 -8.79 11.28
N GLY A 20 12.11 -9.92 11.06
CA GLY A 20 13.20 -10.38 11.94
C GLY A 20 14.43 -9.46 11.95
N LEU A 21 14.70 -8.79 10.84
CA LEU A 21 15.78 -7.80 10.69
C LEU A 21 15.39 -6.38 11.17
N GLY A 22 14.13 -6.17 11.56
CA GLY A 22 13.64 -4.85 12.01
C GLY A 22 13.48 -3.82 10.88
N GLU A 23 13.36 -4.29 9.63
CA GLU A 23 13.26 -3.44 8.45
C GLU A 23 11.85 -2.84 8.27
N ASN A 24 11.78 -1.80 7.43
CA ASN A 24 10.51 -1.24 6.96
C ASN A 24 10.31 -1.65 5.50
N VAL A 25 9.20 -2.33 5.21
CA VAL A 25 8.89 -2.86 3.88
C VAL A 25 7.88 -1.96 3.17
N VAL A 26 8.14 -1.70 1.89
CA VAL A 26 7.21 -1.08 0.96
C VAL A 26 6.98 -2.03 -0.21
N VAL A 27 5.71 -2.31 -0.51
CA VAL A 27 5.31 -3.24 -1.56
C VAL A 27 4.82 -2.45 -2.77
N PHE A 28 5.21 -2.88 -3.96
CA PHE A 28 4.75 -2.31 -5.22
C PHE A 28 4.04 -3.40 -6.03
N SER A 29 2.89 -3.06 -6.60
CA SER A 29 2.12 -3.90 -7.51
C SER A 29 1.56 -3.04 -8.63
N HIS A 30 1.18 -3.63 -9.75
CA HIS A 30 0.34 -2.91 -10.72
C HIS A 30 -1.08 -2.73 -10.18
N ILE A 31 -1.65 -3.79 -9.59
CA ILE A 31 -3.07 -3.88 -9.23
C ILE A 31 -3.26 -3.54 -7.73
N PRO A 32 -4.17 -2.62 -7.37
CA PRO A 32 -4.48 -2.29 -5.98
C PRO A 32 -5.18 -3.43 -5.24
N ILE A 33 -5.06 -3.40 -3.92
CA ILE A 33 -5.69 -4.41 -3.04
C ILE A 33 -6.59 -3.81 -1.96
N SER A 34 -6.60 -2.49 -1.77
CA SER A 34 -7.45 -1.85 -0.77
C SER A 34 -8.66 -1.24 -1.48
N PRO A 35 -9.89 -1.70 -1.17
CA PRO A 35 -11.13 -1.10 -1.71
C PRO A 35 -11.25 0.41 -1.42
N SER A 36 -10.61 0.87 -0.34
CA SER A 36 -10.59 2.28 0.06
C SER A 36 -9.54 3.11 -0.68
N ALA A 37 -8.69 2.49 -1.50
CA ALA A 37 -7.62 3.13 -2.25
C ALA A 37 -7.82 3.02 -3.77
N VAL A 38 -9.06 2.86 -4.21
CA VAL A 38 -9.48 2.94 -5.61
C VAL A 38 -10.61 3.97 -5.74
N SER A 39 -10.77 4.54 -6.93
CA SER A 39 -11.83 5.47 -7.26
C SER A 39 -13.19 4.79 -7.28
N TRP A 40 -14.25 5.57 -7.08
CA TRP A 40 -15.62 5.05 -7.19
C TRP A 40 -15.94 4.50 -8.59
N GLY A 41 -15.36 5.12 -9.64
CA GLY A 41 -15.59 4.72 -11.02
C GLY A 41 -15.00 3.36 -11.38
N CYS A 42 -13.85 3.00 -10.82
CA CYS A 42 -13.31 1.65 -11.00
C CYS A 42 -13.86 0.66 -9.96
N GLY A 43 -13.92 1.09 -8.70
CA GLY A 43 -14.45 0.30 -7.60
C GLY A 43 -13.79 -1.09 -7.51
N PRO A 44 -14.55 -2.15 -7.20
CA PRO A 44 -14.03 -3.51 -7.07
C PRO A 44 -13.38 -4.07 -8.34
N MET A 45 -13.68 -3.55 -9.54
CA MET A 45 -13.15 -4.08 -10.80
C MET A 45 -11.64 -3.84 -10.95
N CYS A 46 -11.09 -2.82 -10.27
CA CYS A 46 -9.66 -2.56 -10.25
C CYS A 46 -8.88 -3.40 -9.23
N LEU A 47 -9.55 -4.19 -8.39
CA LEU A 47 -8.86 -4.93 -7.33
C LEU A 47 -8.26 -6.24 -7.86
N ALA A 48 -7.17 -6.68 -7.23
CA ALA A 48 -6.66 -8.04 -7.42
C ALA A 48 -7.77 -9.05 -7.04
N TRP A 49 -7.82 -10.21 -7.69
CA TRP A 49 -8.91 -11.16 -7.44
C TRP A 49 -8.87 -11.73 -6.02
N ASP A 50 -7.67 -11.90 -5.50
CA ASP A 50 -7.29 -12.37 -4.17
C ASP A 50 -6.80 -11.22 -3.28
N TYR A 51 -7.34 -10.00 -3.50
CA TYR A 51 -6.91 -8.81 -2.76
C TYR A 51 -7.03 -8.98 -1.25
N ASP A 52 -8.03 -9.72 -0.80
CA ASP A 52 -8.35 -9.95 0.61
C ASP A 52 -7.27 -10.78 1.31
N VAL A 53 -6.77 -11.84 0.64
CA VAL A 53 -5.69 -12.69 1.14
C VAL A 53 -4.39 -11.89 1.29
N LEU A 54 -4.01 -11.13 0.26
CA LEU A 54 -2.81 -10.29 0.32
C LEU A 54 -2.98 -9.17 1.36
N LEU A 55 -4.14 -8.52 1.40
CA LEU A 55 -4.40 -7.45 2.35
C LEU A 55 -4.33 -7.93 3.80
N ASP A 56 -4.83 -9.14 4.10
CA ASP A 56 -4.72 -9.75 5.42
C ASP A 56 -3.26 -10.08 5.80
N LEU A 57 -2.47 -10.60 4.86
CA LEU A 57 -1.01 -10.75 5.05
C LEU A 57 -0.36 -9.42 5.43
N LEU A 58 -0.59 -8.35 4.67
CA LEU A 58 0.01 -7.05 4.95
C LEU A 58 -0.49 -6.42 6.26
N ARG A 59 -1.74 -6.69 6.66
CA ARG A 59 -2.29 -6.21 7.94
C ARG A 59 -1.62 -6.87 9.14
N ARG A 60 -1.30 -8.17 9.05
CA ARG A 60 -0.64 -8.94 10.12
C ARG A 60 0.84 -8.62 10.28
N SER A 61 1.50 -8.19 9.20
CA SER A 61 2.94 -7.88 9.18
C SER A 61 3.24 -6.46 9.65
N ARG A 62 4.13 -6.29 10.66
CA ARG A 62 4.41 -4.97 11.26
C ARG A 62 5.43 -4.17 10.47
N CYS A 63 6.35 -4.84 9.77
CA CYS A 63 7.38 -4.23 8.95
C CYS A 63 6.80 -3.51 7.73
N VAL A 64 5.68 -3.97 7.16
CA VAL A 64 5.05 -3.36 5.98
C VAL A 64 4.44 -2.00 6.32
N LYS A 65 4.84 -0.94 5.60
CA LYS A 65 4.42 0.45 5.84
C LYS A 65 3.54 1.02 4.74
N ALA A 66 3.77 0.60 3.50
CA ALA A 66 3.01 1.09 2.36
C ALA A 66 2.88 0.04 1.26
N PHE A 67 1.77 0.11 0.54
CA PHE A 67 1.49 -0.61 -0.69
C PHE A 67 1.18 0.40 -1.78
N PHE A 68 1.98 0.40 -2.85
CA PHE A 68 1.83 1.26 -4.00
C PHE A 68 1.27 0.46 -5.17
N ALA A 69 0.27 1.03 -5.84
CA ALA A 69 -0.41 0.47 -6.99
C ALA A 69 -0.56 1.51 -8.11
N GLY A 70 -0.87 1.04 -9.31
CA GLY A 70 -1.43 1.85 -10.40
C GLY A 70 -2.80 1.29 -10.78
N HIS A 71 -2.98 0.97 -12.06
CA HIS A 71 -4.17 0.34 -12.64
C HIS A 71 -5.43 1.23 -12.64
N ASP A 72 -5.84 1.76 -11.49
CA ASP A 72 -6.88 2.78 -11.43
C ASP A 72 -6.27 4.15 -11.77
N HIS A 73 -6.50 4.62 -12.99
CA HIS A 73 -5.94 5.87 -13.49
C HIS A 73 -6.49 7.13 -12.79
N ALA A 74 -7.64 7.05 -12.12
CA ALA A 74 -8.15 8.13 -11.30
C ALA A 74 -7.36 8.28 -9.99
N GLY A 75 -6.62 7.23 -9.59
CA GLY A 75 -5.83 7.18 -8.38
C GLY A 75 -6.67 6.95 -7.12
N GLY A 76 -5.99 6.79 -5.99
CA GLY A 76 -6.64 6.53 -4.71
C GLY A 76 -5.65 6.54 -3.56
N PHE A 77 -6.15 6.82 -2.36
CA PHE A 77 -5.31 6.83 -1.16
C PHE A 77 -6.10 6.41 0.06
N HIS A 78 -5.54 5.47 0.82
CA HIS A 78 -6.07 5.08 2.12
C HIS A 78 -4.95 4.92 3.14
N SER A 79 -5.24 5.23 4.40
CA SER A 79 -4.32 5.01 5.52
C SER A 79 -5.05 4.25 6.61
N GLU A 80 -4.59 3.03 6.87
CA GLU A 80 -5.15 2.16 7.89
C GLU A 80 -4.37 2.35 9.19
N ARG A 81 -4.92 3.12 10.13
CA ARG A 81 -4.45 3.13 11.53
C ARG A 81 -4.93 1.85 12.18
N ALA A 82 -4.02 0.88 12.28
CA ALA A 82 -4.15 -0.44 12.89
C ALA A 82 -5.57 -1.04 12.94
N TYR A 83 -5.82 -1.95 12.01
CA TYR A 83 -6.77 -3.07 12.10
C TYR A 83 -6.83 -3.66 13.53
N ASP A 84 -8.07 -3.78 14.04
CA ASP A 84 -8.54 -4.00 15.42
C ASP A 84 -7.46 -4.09 16.52
N ALA A 85 -7.43 -3.09 17.40
CA ALA A 85 -6.63 -3.09 18.62
C ALA A 85 -6.82 -4.38 19.44
N LYS A 86 -7.99 -5.04 19.37
CA LYS A 86 -8.26 -6.33 20.02
C LYS A 86 -7.49 -7.49 19.38
N LEU A 87 -7.43 -7.58 18.05
CA LEU A 87 -6.66 -8.63 17.34
C LEU A 87 -5.16 -8.49 17.60
N ARG A 88 -4.66 -7.25 17.69
CA ARG A 88 -3.23 -7.01 17.98
C ARG A 88 -2.88 -7.20 19.45
N ALA A 89 -3.79 -6.84 20.36
CA ALA A 89 -3.64 -7.11 21.80
C ALA A 89 -3.62 -8.61 22.08
N ALA A 90 -4.51 -9.39 21.45
CA ALA A 90 -4.53 -10.85 21.55
C ALA A 90 -3.22 -11.51 21.05
N ALA A 91 -2.52 -10.88 20.11
CA ALA A 91 -1.25 -11.36 19.56
C ALA A 91 0.00 -10.87 20.34
N GLY A 92 -0.16 -10.15 21.47
CA GLY A 92 0.97 -9.57 22.22
C GLY A 92 1.74 -8.47 21.48
N ARG A 93 1.17 -7.93 20.39
CA ARG A 93 1.82 -6.97 19.49
C ARG A 93 1.32 -5.55 19.77
N GLY A 94 1.85 -4.90 20.81
CA GLY A 94 1.51 -3.51 21.19
C GLY A 94 2.17 -2.44 20.31
N GLY A 95 1.43 -1.41 19.88
CA GLY A 95 1.95 -0.20 19.23
C GLY A 95 1.19 0.23 17.97
N ALA A 96 0.95 1.54 17.84
CA ALA A 96 0.33 2.15 16.65
C ALA A 96 1.24 1.95 15.41
N ARG A 97 0.63 1.47 14.32
CA ARG A 97 1.25 1.35 12.99
C ARG A 97 0.23 1.78 11.97
N ILE A 98 0.71 2.42 10.92
CA ILE A 98 -0.10 2.84 9.79
C ILE A 98 0.32 2.02 8.57
N LEU A 99 -0.65 1.45 7.85
CA LEU A 99 -0.46 0.87 6.52
C LEU A 99 -1.05 1.84 5.50
N HIS A 100 -0.22 2.38 4.63
CA HIS A 100 -0.68 3.24 3.55
C HIS A 100 -0.94 2.44 2.28
N HIS A 101 -2.08 2.66 1.64
CA HIS A 101 -2.36 2.18 0.30
C HIS A 101 -2.42 3.39 -0.63
N VAL A 102 -1.58 3.40 -1.65
CA VAL A 102 -1.45 4.51 -2.59
C VAL A 102 -1.62 3.96 -4.00
N THR A 103 -2.67 4.37 -4.69
CA THR A 103 -2.87 4.09 -6.11
C THR A 103 -2.56 5.36 -6.88
N VAL A 104 -1.50 5.34 -7.68
CA VAL A 104 -1.03 6.52 -8.41
C VAL A 104 -1.88 6.79 -9.65
N GLU A 105 -2.16 8.07 -9.90
CA GLU A 105 -2.88 8.51 -11.08
C GLU A 105 -2.15 8.13 -12.38
N GLY A 106 -2.91 7.73 -13.40
CA GLY A 106 -2.37 7.24 -14.66
C GLY A 106 -1.92 8.37 -15.60
N VAL A 107 -0.73 8.22 -16.19
CA VAL A 107 -0.22 9.17 -17.20
C VAL A 107 -1.16 9.28 -18.40
N ILE A 108 -1.74 8.16 -18.84
CA ILE A 108 -2.59 8.08 -20.05
C ILE A 108 -3.86 8.95 -19.98
N GLU A 109 -4.43 9.15 -18.80
CA GLU A 109 -5.61 10.01 -18.58
C GLU A 109 -5.22 11.40 -18.04
N THR A 110 -3.94 11.74 -18.09
CA THR A 110 -3.48 13.06 -17.65
C THR A 110 -3.70 14.10 -18.75
N PRO A 111 -4.40 15.22 -18.47
CA PRO A 111 -4.60 16.27 -19.47
C PRO A 111 -3.29 16.84 -20.02
N VAL A 112 -3.33 17.28 -21.28
CA VAL A 112 -2.22 18.01 -21.90
C VAL A 112 -1.87 19.24 -21.04
N GLY A 113 -0.57 19.44 -20.80
CA GLY A 113 -0.07 20.50 -19.92
C GLY A 113 -0.01 20.12 -18.43
N SER A 114 -0.35 18.89 -18.05
CA SER A 114 -0.18 18.34 -16.70
C SER A 114 0.76 17.11 -16.70
N THR A 115 1.03 16.57 -15.52
CA THR A 115 1.88 15.37 -15.33
C THR A 115 1.26 14.43 -14.29
N ALA A 116 1.68 13.16 -14.27
CA ALA A 116 1.35 12.23 -13.20
C ALA A 116 2.58 11.37 -12.85
N PHE A 117 3.43 11.89 -11.96
CA PHE A 117 4.56 11.15 -11.41
C PHE A 117 4.90 11.63 -10.00
N ALA A 118 5.69 10.87 -9.27
CA ALA A 118 6.13 11.21 -7.93
C ALA A 118 7.55 10.72 -7.63
N THR A 119 8.19 11.37 -6.66
CA THR A 119 9.43 10.92 -6.03
C THR A 119 9.13 10.46 -4.61
N LEU A 120 9.66 9.31 -4.19
CA LEU A 120 9.56 8.84 -2.80
C LEU A 120 10.86 9.15 -2.06
N GLU A 121 10.76 9.89 -0.96
CA GLU A 121 11.86 10.17 -0.04
C GLU A 121 11.65 9.37 1.25
N PHE A 122 12.58 8.47 1.54
CA PHE A 122 12.49 7.57 2.69
C PHE A 122 13.19 8.18 3.90
N HIS A 123 12.46 8.30 5.01
CA HIS A 123 12.97 8.82 6.27
C HIS A 123 12.73 7.80 7.39
N GLY A 124 13.43 7.95 8.52
CA GLY A 124 13.31 7.01 9.65
C GLY A 124 11.90 6.89 10.26
N ARG A 125 11.01 7.87 10.03
CA ARG A 125 9.66 7.92 10.59
C ARG A 125 8.53 7.81 9.56
N GLY A 126 8.84 7.76 8.28
CA GLY A 126 7.84 7.79 7.22
C GLY A 126 8.43 8.03 5.84
N ILE A 127 7.54 8.12 4.85
CA ILE A 127 7.89 8.37 3.46
C ILE A 127 7.27 9.71 3.04
N LEU A 128 8.06 10.60 2.46
CA LEU A 128 7.54 11.76 1.76
C LEU A 128 7.36 11.41 0.30
N LEU A 129 6.10 11.29 -0.12
CA LEU A 129 5.73 11.20 -1.52
C LEU A 129 5.65 12.62 -2.07
N ARG A 130 6.60 13.03 -2.91
CA ARG A 130 6.59 14.30 -3.65
C ARG A 130 5.92 14.11 -5.01
N GLY A 131 4.63 14.39 -5.07
CA GLY A 131 3.84 14.24 -6.29
C GLY A 131 3.91 15.47 -7.20
N ARG A 132 3.74 15.24 -8.51
CA ARG A 132 3.71 16.27 -9.56
C ARG A 132 2.45 16.14 -10.42
N GLY A 133 1.86 17.29 -10.75
CA GLY A 133 0.61 17.39 -11.50
C GLY A 133 -0.55 16.73 -10.73
N ARG A 134 -1.09 15.62 -11.24
CA ARG A 134 -2.24 14.93 -10.64
C ARG A 134 -1.91 14.27 -9.30
N ILE A 135 -0.66 13.83 -9.11
CA ILE A 135 -0.26 13.15 -7.86
C ILE A 135 -0.01 14.19 -6.76
N ARG A 136 -0.76 14.13 -5.66
CA ARG A 136 -0.55 15.05 -4.52
C ARG A 136 0.67 14.66 -3.68
N THR A 137 1.39 15.67 -3.18
CA THR A 137 2.45 15.46 -2.18
C THR A 137 1.84 15.02 -0.85
N ARG A 138 2.39 13.98 -0.22
CA ARG A 138 1.87 13.37 1.02
C ARG A 138 3.00 12.90 1.93
N TRP A 139 2.84 13.15 3.22
CA TRP A 139 3.64 12.50 4.26
C TRP A 139 2.95 11.21 4.71
N LEU A 140 3.68 10.09 4.69
CA LEU A 140 3.21 8.75 5.02
C LEU A 140 3.93 8.27 6.30
N PRO A 141 3.43 8.62 7.51
CA PRO A 141 4.06 8.26 8.76
C PRO A 141 3.95 6.76 9.06
N PHE A 142 5.00 6.15 9.60
CA PHE A 142 4.97 4.71 9.96
C PHE A 142 4.15 4.39 11.22
N ARG A 143 3.85 5.39 12.06
CA ARG A 143 3.15 5.28 13.36
C ARG A 143 2.26 6.50 13.61
#